data_AF-A0A531ADV7-F1
#
_entry.id   AF-A0A531ADV7-F1
#
_cell.length_a   1.000
_cell.length_b   1.000
_cell.length_c   1.000
_cell.angle_alpha   90.00
_cell.angle_beta   90.00
_cell.angle_gamma   90.00
#
_symmetry.space_group_name_H-M   'P 1'
#
loop_
_entity.id
_entity.type
_entity.pdbx_description
1 polymer ?
#
loop_
_entity_poly.entity_id
_entity_poly.type
_entity_poly.pdbx_seq_one_letter_code
_entity_poly.pdbx_strand_id
1 'polypeptide(L)'
;MHVRQLQEYLDDQRRSHYLEGSIGEYILPNSTLAGRESLLYADIITYEEGDPIWSEPSNHEPVFGFAGGNPRPWEVCCALRDFGAFTRAGLDVVSDVWSRLDFKDEVSATEADRLSHEMALALQTTGLITEQANEDQLGYLYRSWQLPMYRMDFKRIEVPLDELKDQRDANFWSEVGY
;
A
#
# COMPACT_ATOMS: atom_id res chain seq x y z
N MET A 1 11.66 9.72 11.17
CA MET A 1 10.28 9.55 11.67
C MET A 1 10.32 8.62 12.86
N HIS A 2 9.70 9.00 13.98
CA HIS A 2 9.69 8.18 15.18
C HIS A 2 8.63 7.06 15.05
N VAL A 3 8.96 5.85 15.50
CA VAL A 3 8.05 4.68 15.45
C VAL A 3 6.66 4.98 16.03
N ARG A 4 6.62 5.73 17.15
CA ARG A 4 5.34 6.19 17.74
C ARG A 4 4.49 7.01 16.78
N GLN A 5 5.09 7.96 16.06
CA GLN A 5 4.37 8.81 15.11
C GLN A 5 3.86 7.99 13.92
N LEU A 6 4.63 6.99 13.50
CA LEU A 6 4.18 6.05 12.47
C LEU A 6 3.00 5.21 12.98
N GLN A 7 3.03 4.73 14.22
CA GLN A 7 1.91 4.01 14.80
C GLN A 7 0.66 4.90 14.92
N GLU A 8 0.80 6.16 15.32
CA GLU A 8 -0.31 7.13 15.35
C GLU A 8 -0.92 7.34 13.96
N TYR A 9 -0.08 7.47 12.93
CA TYR A 9 -0.54 7.52 11.54
C TYR A 9 -1.28 6.24 11.14
N LEU A 10 -0.71 5.06 11.45
CA LEU A 10 -1.34 3.77 11.15
C LEU A 10 -2.65 3.56 11.90
N ASP A 11 -2.75 4.06 13.13
CA ASP A 11 -3.95 3.99 13.96
C ASP A 11 -5.13 4.71 13.30
N ASP A 12 -4.88 5.84 12.66
CA ASP A 12 -5.87 6.54 11.83
C ASP A 12 -6.28 5.70 10.61
N GLN A 13 -5.28 5.15 9.90
CA GLN A 13 -5.50 4.37 8.68
C GLN A 13 -6.17 3.00 8.91
N ARG A 14 -6.14 2.46 10.14
CA ARG A 14 -6.71 1.13 10.48
C ARG A 14 -8.08 1.17 11.18
N ARG A 15 -8.68 2.35 11.33
CA ARG A 15 -10.04 2.52 11.87
C ARG A 15 -11.08 1.90 10.94
N SER A 16 -12.10 1.22 11.48
CA SER A 16 -13.15 0.61 10.66
C SER A 16 -13.98 1.61 9.85
N HIS A 17 -14.18 2.80 10.40
CA HIS A 17 -15.04 3.87 9.88
C HIS A 17 -14.45 5.22 10.25
N TYR A 18 -14.77 6.26 9.47
CA TYR A 18 -14.36 7.64 9.71
C TYR A 18 -15.49 8.62 9.36
N LEU A 19 -15.35 9.86 9.83
CA LEU A 19 -16.21 10.97 9.43
C LEU A 19 -15.62 11.67 8.20
N GLU A 20 -16.44 11.87 7.18
CA GLU A 20 -16.12 12.59 5.95
C GLU A 20 -17.09 13.75 5.74
N GLY A 21 -16.65 14.72 4.94
CA GLY A 21 -17.40 15.93 4.63
C GLY A 21 -16.81 17.16 5.31
N SER A 22 -17.33 18.33 4.95
CA SER A 22 -16.75 19.60 5.40
C SER A 22 -16.85 19.77 6.92
N ILE A 23 -17.87 19.17 7.52
CA ILE A 23 -18.14 19.21 8.96
C ILE A 23 -18.22 17.79 9.55
N GLY A 24 -17.82 16.76 8.79
CA GLY A 24 -17.89 15.36 9.19
C GLY A 24 -19.31 14.77 9.13
N GLU A 25 -20.15 15.24 8.21
CA GLU A 25 -21.55 14.86 8.06
C GLU A 25 -21.80 13.40 7.63
N TYR A 26 -20.79 12.73 7.05
CA TYR A 26 -20.90 11.37 6.53
C TYR A 26 -20.07 10.39 7.36
N ILE A 27 -20.67 9.26 7.76
CA ILE A 27 -19.93 8.13 8.33
C ILE A 27 -19.65 7.14 7.21
N LEU A 28 -18.39 6.96 6.85
CA LEU A 28 -17.98 6.06 5.78
C LEU A 28 -17.11 4.90 6.30
N PRO A 29 -17.16 3.72 5.67
CA PRO A 29 -16.25 2.63 5.97
C PRO A 29 -14.82 3.01 5.57
N ASN A 30 -13.83 2.34 6.14
CA ASN A 30 -12.41 2.55 5.83
C ASN A 30 -12.15 2.51 4.31
N SER A 31 -11.80 3.66 3.75
CA SER A 31 -11.61 3.83 2.31
C SER A 31 -10.36 3.13 1.80
N THR A 32 -9.31 2.99 2.61
CA THR A 32 -8.10 2.23 2.27
C THR A 32 -8.42 0.74 2.07
N LEU A 33 -9.22 0.15 2.96
CA LEU A 33 -9.66 -1.24 2.84
C LEU A 33 -10.60 -1.43 1.64
N ALA A 34 -11.59 -0.56 1.49
CA ALA A 34 -12.52 -0.60 0.36
C ALA A 34 -11.78 -0.44 -0.98
N GLY A 35 -10.80 0.47 -1.05
CA GLY A 35 -9.94 0.67 -2.21
C GLY A 35 -9.05 -0.54 -2.50
N ARG A 36 -8.50 -1.20 -1.47
CA ARG A 36 -7.74 -2.45 -1.66
C ARG A 36 -8.60 -3.55 -2.26
N GLU A 37 -9.81 -3.72 -1.73
CA GLU A 37 -10.74 -4.76 -2.18
C GLU A 37 -11.24 -4.54 -3.60
N SER A 38 -11.39 -3.28 -4.03
CA SER A 38 -11.76 -2.97 -5.41
C SER A 38 -10.58 -3.01 -6.37
N LEU A 39 -9.40 -2.54 -5.96
CA LEU A 39 -8.25 -2.39 -6.84
C LEU A 39 -7.45 -3.66 -7.02
N LEU A 40 -7.38 -4.55 -6.03
CA LEU A 40 -6.57 -5.77 -6.08
C LEU A 40 -7.41 -7.03 -6.35
N TYR A 41 -8.68 -6.88 -6.72
CA TYR A 41 -9.51 -8.01 -7.10
C TYR A 41 -8.96 -8.66 -8.36
N ALA A 42 -8.76 -9.98 -8.32
CA ALA A 42 -8.31 -10.79 -9.44
C ALA A 42 -9.15 -12.06 -9.52
N ASP A 43 -9.53 -12.45 -10.73
CA ASP A 43 -10.39 -13.60 -10.98
C ASP A 43 -10.07 -14.28 -12.31
N ILE A 44 -10.54 -15.51 -12.49
CA ILE A 44 -10.51 -16.18 -13.79
C ILE A 44 -11.85 -15.94 -14.47
N ILE A 45 -11.84 -15.17 -15.55
CA ILE A 45 -13.04 -14.86 -16.33
C ILE A 45 -13.07 -15.76 -17.56
N THR A 46 -14.20 -16.41 -17.78
CA THR A 46 -14.47 -17.18 -19.00
C THR A 46 -15.60 -16.49 -19.77
N TYR A 47 -15.33 -16.05 -20.98
CA TYR A 47 -16.37 -15.58 -21.90
C TYR A 47 -17.00 -16.77 -22.62
N GLU A 48 -18.24 -16.62 -23.12
CA GLU A 48 -19.10 -17.72 -23.61
C GLU A 48 -18.42 -18.68 -24.61
N GLU A 49 -17.37 -18.26 -25.34
CA GLU A 49 -16.60 -19.10 -26.26
C GLU A 49 -15.06 -18.90 -26.16
N GLY A 50 -14.53 -18.46 -25.01
CA GLY A 50 -13.10 -18.15 -24.84
C GLY A 50 -12.35 -19.10 -23.89
N ASP A 51 -11.04 -19.20 -24.09
CA ASP A 51 -10.15 -19.75 -23.06
C ASP A 51 -10.25 -18.89 -21.79
N PRO A 52 -10.18 -19.49 -20.58
CA PRO A 52 -10.20 -18.73 -19.34
C PRO A 52 -9.05 -17.72 -19.32
N ILE A 53 -9.38 -16.45 -19.09
CA ILE A 53 -8.40 -15.39 -18.96
C ILE A 53 -8.23 -14.98 -17.50
N TRP A 54 -7.00 -14.64 -17.14
CA TRP A 54 -6.71 -14.02 -15.85
C TRP A 54 -7.13 -12.55 -15.90
N SER A 55 -8.11 -12.17 -15.07
CA SER A 55 -8.45 -10.77 -14.81
C SER A 55 -7.46 -10.25 -13.78
N GLU A 56 -6.41 -9.59 -14.26
CA GLU A 56 -5.51 -8.86 -13.38
C GLU A 56 -6.17 -7.57 -12.84
N PRO A 57 -5.75 -7.09 -11.65
CA PRO A 57 -6.00 -5.74 -11.17
C PRO A 57 -5.81 -4.71 -12.29
N SER A 58 -6.90 -4.27 -12.92
CA SER A 58 -6.84 -3.39 -14.08
C SER A 58 -7.17 -1.95 -13.70
N ASN A 59 -6.59 -1.02 -14.47
CA ASN A 59 -6.74 0.42 -14.30
C ASN A 59 -8.20 0.79 -14.04
N HIS A 60 -8.47 1.51 -12.95
CA HIS A 60 -9.69 2.27 -12.89
C HIS A 60 -9.67 3.24 -14.09
N GLU A 61 -10.68 3.17 -14.97
CA GLU A 61 -10.92 4.26 -15.90
C GLU A 61 -11.06 5.53 -15.07
N PRO A 62 -10.30 6.61 -15.36
CA PRO A 62 -10.36 7.79 -14.54
C PRO A 62 -11.73 8.42 -14.74
N VAL A 63 -12.53 8.46 -13.67
CA VAL A 63 -13.80 9.20 -13.64
C VAL A 63 -13.56 10.69 -13.95
N PHE A 64 -12.33 11.19 -13.75
CA PHE A 64 -11.90 12.53 -14.12
C PHE A 64 -10.42 12.56 -14.54
N GLY A 65 -10.13 12.49 -15.85
CA GLY A 65 -9.00 13.12 -16.58
C GLY A 65 -7.54 13.06 -16.08
N PHE A 66 -7.26 12.55 -14.88
CA PHE A 66 -5.92 12.29 -14.36
C PHE A 66 -5.57 10.87 -14.76
N ALA A 67 -4.36 10.69 -15.31
CA ALA A 67 -3.92 9.42 -15.88
C ALA A 67 -4.25 8.25 -14.94
N GLY A 68 -5.12 7.36 -15.39
CA GLY A 68 -5.30 6.06 -14.75
C GLY A 68 -3.94 5.36 -14.72
N GLY A 69 -3.56 4.87 -13.54
CA GLY A 69 -2.32 4.15 -13.32
C GLY A 69 -2.58 2.91 -12.50
N ASN A 70 -1.68 1.93 -12.61
CA ASN A 70 -1.77 0.72 -11.82
C ASN A 70 -1.67 1.05 -10.32
N PRO A 71 -2.33 0.27 -9.44
CA PRO A 71 -2.13 0.42 -8.01
C PRO A 71 -0.64 0.29 -7.66
N ARG A 72 -0.11 1.18 -6.82
CA ARG A 72 1.30 1.16 -6.42
C ARG A 72 1.78 -0.22 -5.92
N PRO A 73 1.00 -0.99 -5.12
CA PRO A 73 1.40 -2.34 -4.73
C PRO A 73 1.57 -3.30 -5.91
N TRP A 74 0.74 -3.17 -6.96
CA TRP A 74 0.86 -3.97 -8.18
C TRP A 74 2.15 -3.66 -8.93
N GLU A 75 2.46 -2.36 -9.11
CA GLU A 75 3.69 -1.92 -9.76
C GLU A 75 4.95 -2.44 -9.04
N VAL A 76 4.95 -2.41 -7.70
CA VAL A 76 6.01 -2.98 -6.87
C VAL A 76 6.12 -4.48 -7.07
N CYS A 77 5.01 -5.22 -7.08
CA CYS A 77 5.01 -6.66 -7.32
C CYS A 77 5.57 -7.03 -8.71
N CYS A 78 5.19 -6.30 -9.76
CA CYS A 78 5.75 -6.49 -11.09
C CYS A 78 7.25 -6.22 -11.12
N ALA A 79 7.69 -5.10 -10.51
CA ALA A 79 9.11 -4.77 -10.41
C ALA A 79 9.90 -5.86 -9.66
N LEU A 80 9.40 -6.34 -8.52
CA LEU A 80 10.04 -7.41 -7.75
C LEU A 80 10.13 -8.71 -8.56
N ARG A 81 9.06 -9.08 -9.27
CA ARG A 81 9.06 -10.25 -10.16
C ARG A 81 10.13 -10.11 -11.25
N ASP A 82 10.16 -8.99 -11.95
CA ASP A 82 11.03 -8.78 -13.11
C ASP A 82 12.51 -8.59 -12.69
N PHE A 83 12.76 -8.12 -11.48
CA PHE A 83 14.10 -8.11 -10.88
C PHE A 83 14.50 -9.46 -10.25
N GLY A 84 13.66 -10.49 -10.38
CA GLY A 84 13.96 -11.85 -9.93
C GLY A 84 13.86 -12.07 -8.42
N ALA A 85 13.26 -11.14 -7.67
CA ALA A 85 13.14 -11.19 -6.22
C ALA A 85 12.30 -12.39 -5.73
N PHE A 86 11.43 -12.94 -6.58
CA PHE A 86 10.60 -14.12 -6.25
C PHE A 86 11.26 -15.46 -6.58
N THR A 87 12.51 -15.47 -7.04
CA THR A 87 13.30 -16.70 -7.14
C THR A 87 13.87 -17.10 -5.77
N ARG A 88 14.34 -18.33 -5.61
CA ARG A 88 14.98 -18.76 -4.35
C ARG A 88 16.16 -17.85 -3.96
N ALA A 89 17.07 -17.60 -4.91
CA ALA A 89 18.22 -16.74 -4.68
C ALA A 89 17.81 -15.26 -4.46
N GLY A 90 16.77 -14.80 -5.17
CA GLY A 90 16.22 -13.46 -4.97
C GLY A 90 15.63 -13.27 -3.58
N LEU A 91 14.90 -14.27 -3.06
CA LEU A 91 14.37 -14.24 -1.70
C LEU A 91 15.47 -14.20 -0.64
N ASP A 92 16.58 -14.92 -0.87
CA ASP A 92 17.74 -14.86 0.02
C ASP A 92 18.36 -13.45 0.04
N VAL A 93 18.48 -12.79 -1.14
CA VAL A 93 18.92 -11.39 -1.25
C VAL A 93 17.97 -10.43 -0.53
N VAL A 94 16.66 -10.52 -0.81
CA VAL A 94 15.63 -9.66 -0.19
C VAL A 94 15.68 -9.81 1.32
N SER A 95 15.69 -11.04 1.82
CA SER A 95 15.75 -11.32 3.26
C SER A 95 17.03 -10.77 3.89
N ASP A 96 18.20 -10.95 3.26
CA ASP A 96 19.47 -10.44 3.77
C ASP A 96 19.51 -8.92 3.83
N VAL A 97 19.07 -8.21 2.78
CA VAL A 97 19.09 -6.74 2.77
C VAL A 97 18.07 -6.17 3.76
N TRP A 98 16.81 -6.62 3.69
CA TRP A 98 15.73 -6.02 4.47
C TRP A 98 15.73 -6.40 5.95
N SER A 99 16.37 -7.50 6.33
CA SER A 99 16.54 -7.86 7.75
C SER A 99 17.60 -7.03 8.49
N ARG A 100 18.45 -6.27 7.77
CA ARG A 100 19.47 -5.39 8.37
C ARG A 100 18.86 -4.23 9.15
N LEU A 101 17.61 -3.86 8.83
CA LEU A 101 16.92 -2.77 9.49
C LEU A 101 16.02 -3.31 10.61
N ASP A 102 16.36 -2.96 11.85
CA ASP A 102 15.51 -3.23 13.00
C ASP A 102 14.71 -1.97 13.38
N PHE A 103 13.40 -2.01 13.17
CA PHE A 103 12.48 -0.89 13.40
C PHE A 103 12.22 -0.63 14.89
N LYS A 104 13.21 -0.13 15.63
CA LYS A 104 13.09 0.08 17.08
C LYS A 104 12.69 1.48 17.51
N ASP A 105 13.24 2.54 16.90
CA ASP A 105 13.09 3.90 17.43
C ASP A 105 12.83 4.96 16.35
N GLU A 106 13.90 5.45 15.71
CA GLU A 106 13.82 6.43 14.64
C GLU A 106 14.30 5.80 13.34
N VAL A 107 13.48 5.91 12.30
CA VAL A 107 13.87 5.49 10.96
C VAL A 107 13.78 6.67 10.03
N SER A 108 14.86 6.89 9.28
CA SER A 108 14.90 7.89 8.22
C SER A 108 14.26 7.31 6.96
N ALA A 109 13.50 8.14 6.22
CA ALA A 109 13.04 7.76 4.88
C ALA A 109 14.22 7.42 3.95
N THR A 110 15.38 8.03 4.17
CA THR A 110 16.63 7.73 3.45
C THR A 110 17.10 6.29 3.62
N GLU A 111 16.70 5.63 4.71
CA GLU A 111 17.07 4.23 4.97
C GLU A 111 16.33 3.28 4.02
N ALA A 112 15.08 3.60 3.66
CA ALA A 112 14.31 2.86 2.67
C ALA A 112 14.98 2.93 1.30
N ASP A 113 15.33 4.15 0.87
CA ASP A 113 15.98 4.39 -0.41
C ASP A 113 17.31 3.62 -0.50
N ARG A 114 18.11 3.68 0.57
CA ARG A 114 19.39 2.95 0.66
C ARG A 114 19.19 1.45 0.54
N LEU A 115 18.24 0.85 1.27
CA LEU A 115 18.00 -0.59 1.23
C LEU A 115 17.43 -1.05 -0.11
N SER A 116 16.49 -0.29 -0.69
CA SER A 116 15.99 -0.55 -2.04
C SER A 116 17.12 -0.51 -3.07
N HIS A 117 18.07 0.41 -2.93
CA HIS A 117 19.24 0.51 -3.80
C HIS A 117 20.16 -0.72 -3.66
N GLU A 118 20.54 -1.05 -2.44
CA GLU A 118 21.42 -2.19 -2.14
C GLU A 118 20.81 -3.50 -2.61
N MET A 119 19.50 -3.68 -2.41
CA MET A 119 18.81 -4.86 -2.87
C MET A 119 18.76 -4.92 -4.41
N ALA A 120 18.44 -3.83 -5.09
CA ALA A 120 18.43 -3.81 -6.57
C ALA A 120 19.81 -4.15 -7.15
N LEU A 121 20.90 -3.60 -6.58
CA LEU A 121 22.27 -3.93 -6.97
C LEU A 121 22.63 -5.40 -6.67
N ALA A 122 22.20 -5.93 -5.54
CA ALA A 122 22.45 -7.33 -5.19
C ALA A 122 21.73 -8.28 -6.16
N LEU A 123 20.46 -8.00 -6.48
CA LEU A 123 19.69 -8.76 -7.47
C LEU A 123 20.33 -8.71 -8.86
N GLN A 124 20.81 -7.53 -9.27
CA GLN A 124 21.58 -7.36 -10.51
C GLN A 124 22.85 -8.23 -10.51
N THR A 125 23.62 -8.20 -9.43
CA THR A 125 24.89 -8.95 -9.31
C THR A 125 24.68 -10.46 -9.36
N THR A 126 23.55 -10.94 -8.85
CA THR A 126 23.16 -12.36 -8.93
C THR A 126 22.68 -12.80 -10.30
N GLY A 127 22.51 -11.88 -11.27
CA GLY A 127 22.06 -12.20 -12.62
C GLY A 127 20.60 -12.67 -12.69
N LEU A 128 19.76 -12.25 -11.74
CA LEU A 128 18.37 -12.68 -11.62
C LEU A 128 17.38 -11.76 -12.34
N ILE A 129 17.83 -10.60 -12.82
CA ILE A 129 17.01 -9.64 -13.55
C ILE A 129 16.57 -10.27 -14.88
N THR A 130 15.27 -10.25 -15.16
CA THR A 130 14.68 -10.82 -16.36
C THR A 130 14.68 -9.82 -17.52
N GLU A 131 14.42 -10.30 -18.73
CA GLU A 131 14.33 -9.47 -19.94
C GLU A 131 13.13 -8.50 -19.92
N GLN A 132 12.15 -8.74 -19.05
CA GLN A 132 10.98 -7.88 -18.86
C GLN A 132 11.28 -6.67 -17.97
N ALA A 133 12.40 -6.68 -17.25
CA ALA A 133 12.77 -5.59 -16.38
C ALA A 133 13.11 -4.32 -17.17
N ASN A 134 12.68 -3.17 -16.65
CA ASN A 134 13.00 -1.87 -17.20
C ASN A 134 13.41 -0.88 -16.10
N GLU A 135 14.10 0.19 -16.51
CA GLU A 135 14.66 1.16 -15.56
C GLU A 135 13.58 1.95 -14.80
N ASP A 136 12.42 2.20 -15.41
CA ASP A 136 11.31 2.93 -14.78
C ASP A 136 10.77 2.19 -13.54
N GLN A 137 10.87 0.86 -13.52
CA GLN A 137 10.47 0.03 -12.37
C GLN A 137 11.26 0.31 -11.10
N LEU A 138 12.50 0.80 -11.22
CA LEU A 138 13.27 1.23 -10.06
C LEU A 138 12.54 2.33 -9.30
N GLY A 139 11.84 3.22 -10.01
CA GLY A 139 11.03 4.26 -9.41
C GLY A 139 9.97 3.72 -8.44
N TYR A 140 9.39 2.56 -8.73
CA TYR A 140 8.42 1.88 -7.86
C TYR A 140 9.11 1.25 -6.64
N LEU A 141 10.27 0.62 -6.83
CA LEU A 141 11.02 0.02 -5.72
C LEU A 141 11.54 1.06 -4.73
N TYR A 142 11.98 2.23 -5.20
CA TYR A 142 12.44 3.31 -4.33
C TYR A 142 11.30 4.03 -3.61
N ARG A 143 10.23 4.38 -4.34
CA ARG A 143 9.22 5.31 -3.81
C ARG A 143 7.97 4.65 -3.23
N SER A 144 7.68 3.42 -3.66
CA SER A 144 6.41 2.76 -3.35
C SER A 144 6.57 1.51 -2.50
N TRP A 145 7.78 0.91 -2.45
CA TRP A 145 7.99 -0.24 -1.60
C TRP A 145 8.09 0.17 -0.13
N GLN A 146 7.15 -0.35 0.66
CA GLN A 146 7.04 -0.05 2.07
C GLN A 146 8.20 -0.64 2.86
N LEU A 147 8.72 0.18 3.78
CA LEU A 147 9.66 -0.22 4.80
C LEU A 147 9.10 -1.38 5.67
N PRO A 148 9.94 -2.29 6.19
CA PRO A 148 9.52 -3.39 7.05
C PRO A 148 8.89 -2.91 8.36
N MET A 149 7.57 -2.87 8.43
CA MET A 149 6.82 -2.43 9.62
C MET A 149 6.49 -3.58 10.58
N TYR A 150 7.36 -4.59 10.71
CA TYR A 150 7.08 -5.83 11.46
C TYR A 150 6.69 -5.63 12.94
N ARG A 151 7.09 -4.51 13.53
CA ARG A 151 6.81 -4.16 14.93
C ARG A 151 5.57 -3.28 15.11
N MET A 152 4.91 -2.88 14.02
CA MET A 152 3.71 -2.05 14.07
C MET A 152 2.47 -2.93 14.20
N ASP A 153 1.42 -2.39 14.84
CA ASP A 153 0.12 -3.05 14.92
C ASP A 153 -0.77 -2.62 13.75
N PHE A 154 -1.13 -3.59 12.91
CA PHE A 154 -2.05 -3.42 11.77
C PHE A 154 -3.45 -3.98 12.05
N LYS A 155 -3.74 -4.45 13.26
CA LYS A 155 -5.06 -4.97 13.59
C LYS A 155 -6.10 -3.87 13.42
N ARG A 156 -7.21 -4.18 12.74
CA ARG A 156 -8.32 -3.23 12.58
C ARG A 156 -8.80 -2.73 13.95
N ILE A 157 -8.95 -1.42 14.07
CA ILE A 157 -9.62 -0.79 15.21
C ILE A 157 -11.11 -0.70 14.87
N GLU A 158 -11.94 -1.44 15.60
CA GLU A 158 -13.39 -1.27 15.51
C GLU A 158 -13.78 0.04 16.19
N VAL A 159 -14.35 0.95 15.39
CA VAL A 159 -14.90 2.22 15.87
C VAL A 159 -16.41 2.05 16.02
N PRO A 160 -16.97 2.20 17.24
CA PRO A 160 -18.41 2.15 17.44
C PRO A 160 -19.12 3.21 16.59
N LEU A 161 -20.13 2.80 15.83
CA LEU A 161 -20.89 3.73 14.99
C LEU A 161 -21.61 4.81 15.81
N ASP A 162 -22.01 4.50 17.04
CA ASP A 162 -22.69 5.45 17.90
C ASP A 162 -21.76 6.59 18.35
N GLU A 163 -20.46 6.30 18.60
CA GLU A 163 -19.45 7.34 18.87
C GLU A 163 -19.29 8.30 17.68
N LEU A 164 -19.29 7.76 16.45
CA LEU A 164 -19.20 8.59 15.25
C LEU A 164 -20.46 9.42 15.02
N LYS A 165 -21.64 8.91 15.36
CA LYS A 165 -22.89 9.68 15.28
C LYS A 165 -22.89 10.83 16.29
N ASP A 166 -22.51 10.56 17.53
CA ASP A 166 -22.41 11.58 18.57
C ASP A 166 -21.43 12.68 18.17
N GLN A 167 -20.26 12.30 17.62
CA GLN A 167 -19.27 13.25 17.13
C GLN A 167 -19.79 14.07 15.93
N ARG A 168 -20.44 13.44 14.97
CA ARG A 168 -21.07 14.13 13.83
C ARG A 168 -22.11 15.15 14.31
N ASP A 169 -22.97 14.75 15.23
CA ASP A 169 -24.03 15.60 15.75
C ASP A 169 -23.43 16.78 16.53
N ALA A 170 -22.37 16.55 17.33
CA ALA A 170 -21.61 17.61 17.98
C ALA A 170 -20.96 18.60 16.98
N ASN A 171 -20.35 18.09 15.91
CA ASN A 171 -19.79 18.95 14.86
C ASN A 171 -20.88 19.82 14.21
N PHE A 172 -22.02 19.23 13.89
CA PHE A 172 -23.15 19.97 13.33
C PHE A 172 -23.61 21.10 14.26
N TRP A 173 -23.77 20.83 15.56
CA TRP A 173 -24.17 21.83 16.54
C TRP A 173 -23.13 22.96 16.70
N SER A 174 -21.84 22.62 16.64
CA SER A 174 -20.76 23.61 16.71
C SER A 174 -20.77 24.59 15.54
N GLU A 175 -21.16 24.12 14.35
CA GLU A 175 -21.24 24.93 13.12
C GLU A 175 -22.49 25.82 13.08
N VAL A 176 -23.62 25.35 13.64
CA VAL A 176 -24.85 26.16 13.72
C VAL A 176 -24.89 27.12 14.91
N GLY A 177 -23.84 27.14 15.74
CA GLY A 177 -23.59 28.22 16.72
C GLY A 177 -24.39 28.15 18.01
N TYR A 178 -24.54 26.97 18.61
CA TYR A 178 -25.08 26.80 19.98
C TYR A 178 -24.06 26.18 20.94
#